data_AF-A0A836PQU2-F1
#
_entry.id   AF-A0A836PQU2-F1
#
_cell.length_a   1.000
_cell.length_b   1.000
_cell.length_c   1.000
_cell.angle_alpha   90.00
_cell.angle_beta   90.00
_cell.angle_gamma   90.00
#
_symmetry.space_group_name_H-M   'P 1'
#
loop_
_entity.id
_entity.type
_entity.pdbx_description
1 polymer ?
#
loop_
_entity_poly.entity_id
_entity_poly.type
_entity_poly.pdbx_seq_one_letter_code
_entity_poly.pdbx_strand_id
1 'polypeptide(L)'
;MPHFYIDSSIGVAVGDAGRFASAQTGAFTAATSYPTEAAALAATTPPAAGDTMYFSDNHNFDSGSVAISNNAGNISPPITQICADNANRDAYRTSQAARGKEATTSGTAADVSLVGARVVYGMEYSSVDNIVLRNDGGKNSFNDCKFNLLNASAILQIQGQLPTLIVDSEIALDSTSAFIFITGGTSLMVRGGEVTTITAGVSNLFSAGFTASGARVEFAGTDLSAVTGTLIGNVGGTITSDDQINAHFDLCKLASGVSRANEVFTSSGQRVLTTRCSSSSAAVEYQYGLTALGGDIDDDSAIFRNEDPAFADSGAKISYQIVTNSDASINTPLWFDMPNNRFAELSIGASDTLRFFVTTNTALTDKDIWVQVSYSDVTNKQTANHKGSAPSAAWTTVINPLASPTTLAVDGVSTWTGGLTNKYQIDIDTSGNAGADCVPIVRIFIAKPSVTIQISSIYELV
;
A
#
# COMPACT_ATOMS: atom_id res chain seq x y z
N MET A 1 -32.96 4.72 -11.07
CA MET A 1 -31.94 3.69 -11.40
C MET A 1 -32.57 2.36 -11.02
N PRO A 2 -32.69 1.41 -11.95
CA PRO A 2 -33.22 0.09 -11.65
C PRO A 2 -32.55 -0.63 -10.45
N HIS A 3 -33.36 -1.45 -9.79
CA HIS A 3 -32.97 -2.31 -8.69
C HIS A 3 -33.26 -3.77 -9.02
N PHE A 4 -32.30 -4.66 -8.77
CA PHE A 4 -32.39 -6.09 -9.03
C PHE A 4 -32.27 -6.84 -7.71
N TYR A 5 -33.02 -7.92 -7.52
CA TYR A 5 -32.99 -8.73 -6.29
C TYR A 5 -32.55 -10.15 -6.63
N ILE A 6 -31.59 -10.69 -5.88
CA ILE A 6 -30.98 -11.99 -6.12
C ILE A 6 -31.02 -12.82 -4.84
N ASP A 7 -31.53 -14.05 -4.96
CA ASP A 7 -31.54 -15.04 -3.89
C ASP A 7 -31.61 -16.44 -4.51
N SER A 8 -30.55 -17.23 -4.35
CA SER A 8 -30.45 -18.57 -4.94
C SER A 8 -31.27 -19.61 -4.19
N SER A 9 -31.69 -19.33 -2.96
CA SER A 9 -32.46 -20.26 -2.15
C SER A 9 -33.94 -20.30 -2.53
N ILE A 10 -34.48 -19.20 -3.08
CA ILE A 10 -35.91 -19.07 -3.41
C ILE A 10 -36.21 -18.47 -4.78
N GLY A 11 -35.25 -17.80 -5.42
CA GLY A 11 -35.49 -16.97 -6.60
C GLY A 11 -35.97 -17.75 -7.81
N VAL A 12 -37.00 -17.25 -8.50
CA VAL A 12 -37.53 -17.81 -9.74
C VAL A 12 -37.83 -16.74 -10.81
N ALA A 13 -37.43 -15.49 -10.57
CA ALA A 13 -37.65 -14.40 -11.52
C ALA A 13 -36.89 -14.64 -12.83
N VAL A 14 -37.55 -14.34 -13.94
CA VAL A 14 -37.01 -14.42 -15.30
C VAL A 14 -37.36 -13.14 -16.08
N GLY A 15 -36.58 -12.80 -17.11
CA GLY A 15 -36.76 -11.54 -17.82
C GLY A 15 -36.63 -10.35 -16.86
N ASP A 16 -37.58 -9.43 -16.89
CA ASP A 16 -37.58 -8.23 -16.02
C ASP A 16 -38.39 -8.41 -14.72
N ALA A 17 -38.83 -9.62 -14.38
CA ALA A 17 -39.68 -9.86 -13.20
C ALA A 17 -39.00 -9.55 -11.84
N GLY A 18 -37.66 -9.60 -11.79
CA GLY A 18 -36.87 -9.24 -10.61
C GLY A 18 -36.29 -7.83 -10.66
N ARG A 19 -36.65 -7.04 -11.68
CA ARG A 19 -36.16 -5.68 -11.92
C ARG A 19 -37.24 -4.66 -11.58
N PHE A 20 -36.88 -3.68 -10.75
CA PHE A 20 -37.80 -2.65 -10.28
C PHE A 20 -37.27 -1.25 -10.54
N ALA A 21 -38.16 -0.32 -10.86
CA ALA A 21 -37.79 1.09 -11.08
C ALA A 21 -37.42 1.82 -9.77
N SER A 22 -37.83 1.28 -8.63
CA SER A 22 -37.56 1.79 -7.28
C SER A 22 -37.21 0.64 -6.34
N ALA A 23 -36.42 0.93 -5.31
CA ALA A 23 -36.13 -0.03 -4.26
C ALA A 23 -37.42 -0.58 -3.64
N GLN A 24 -37.49 -1.91 -3.52
CA GLN A 24 -38.50 -2.67 -2.82
C GLN A 24 -38.10 -2.82 -1.34
N THR A 25 -39.10 -2.79 -0.46
CA THR A 25 -38.94 -2.94 1.00
C THR A 25 -39.41 -4.32 1.46
N GLY A 26 -39.06 -4.72 2.68
CA GLY A 26 -39.47 -6.01 3.26
C GLY A 26 -38.68 -7.22 2.75
N ALA A 27 -39.22 -8.43 2.90
CA ALA A 27 -38.48 -9.68 2.70
C ALA A 27 -38.24 -10.04 1.23
N PHE A 28 -37.16 -10.78 0.94
CA PHE A 28 -36.94 -11.46 -0.34
C PHE A 28 -38.08 -12.44 -0.65
N THR A 29 -38.52 -12.50 -1.91
CA THR A 29 -39.63 -13.37 -2.36
C THR A 29 -39.31 -14.01 -3.69
N ALA A 30 -39.69 -15.27 -3.86
CA ALA A 30 -39.36 -16.08 -5.03
C ALA A 30 -39.65 -15.37 -6.37
N ALA A 31 -40.86 -14.81 -6.52
CA ALA A 31 -41.31 -14.20 -7.78
C ALA A 31 -40.58 -12.89 -8.13
N THR A 32 -39.95 -12.24 -7.16
CA THR A 32 -39.29 -10.94 -7.34
C THR A 32 -37.77 -11.02 -7.27
N SER A 33 -37.22 -12.22 -7.06
CA SER A 33 -35.79 -12.46 -6.93
C SER A 33 -35.29 -13.37 -8.06
N TYR A 34 -34.19 -12.98 -8.70
CA TYR A 34 -33.44 -13.85 -9.61
C TYR A 34 -32.73 -14.96 -8.81
N PRO A 35 -32.62 -16.18 -9.35
CA PRO A 35 -31.92 -17.27 -8.68
C PRO A 35 -30.39 -17.04 -8.61
N THR A 36 -29.80 -16.28 -9.54
CA THR A 36 -28.34 -16.06 -9.61
C THR A 36 -28.02 -14.67 -10.13
N GLU A 37 -26.79 -14.17 -9.89
CA GLU A 37 -26.30 -12.97 -10.55
C GLU A 37 -26.36 -13.11 -12.08
N ALA A 38 -25.95 -14.26 -12.60
CA ALA A 38 -26.00 -14.56 -14.03
C ALA A 38 -27.42 -14.45 -14.63
N ALA A 39 -28.46 -14.86 -13.89
CA ALA A 39 -29.85 -14.72 -14.33
C ALA A 39 -30.30 -13.25 -14.38
N ALA A 40 -29.84 -12.42 -13.45
CA ALA A 40 -30.08 -10.98 -13.49
C ALA A 40 -29.32 -10.30 -14.65
N LEU A 41 -28.06 -10.68 -14.90
CA LEU A 41 -27.27 -10.20 -16.04
C LEU A 41 -27.82 -10.66 -17.40
N ALA A 42 -28.58 -11.76 -17.43
CA ALA A 42 -29.28 -12.27 -18.61
C ALA A 42 -30.74 -11.79 -18.73
N ALA A 43 -31.19 -10.88 -17.85
CA ALA A 43 -32.52 -10.27 -17.95
C ALA A 43 -32.72 -9.57 -19.30
N THR A 44 -33.99 -9.38 -19.71
CA THR A 44 -34.31 -8.66 -20.94
C THR A 44 -33.74 -7.24 -20.92
N THR A 45 -33.79 -6.60 -19.76
CA THR A 45 -33.08 -5.36 -19.46
C THR A 45 -32.04 -5.63 -18.37
N PRO A 46 -30.78 -5.93 -18.73
CA PRO A 46 -29.73 -6.23 -17.75
C PRO A 46 -29.35 -4.98 -16.94
N PRO A 47 -28.71 -5.17 -15.77
CA PRO A 47 -28.12 -4.08 -15.00
C PRO A 47 -27.19 -3.21 -15.87
N ALA A 48 -27.35 -1.89 -15.76
CA ALA A 48 -26.55 -0.91 -16.46
C ALA A 48 -25.84 0.04 -15.48
N ALA A 49 -25.14 1.04 -16.04
CA ALA A 49 -24.38 2.02 -15.27
C ALA A 49 -25.19 2.66 -14.13
N GLY A 50 -24.75 2.42 -12.89
CA GLY A 50 -25.34 2.96 -11.66
C GLY A 50 -26.57 2.23 -11.13
N ASP A 51 -26.96 1.11 -11.74
CA ASP A 51 -27.99 0.25 -11.18
C ASP A 51 -27.52 -0.45 -9.90
N THR A 52 -28.47 -0.91 -9.09
CA THR A 52 -28.18 -1.60 -7.83
C THR A 52 -28.72 -3.03 -7.84
N MET A 53 -27.90 -3.97 -7.38
CA MET A 53 -28.24 -5.37 -7.19
C MET A 53 -28.21 -5.70 -5.70
N TYR A 54 -29.31 -6.19 -5.16
CA TYR A 54 -29.42 -6.65 -3.78
C TYR A 54 -29.34 -8.17 -3.75
N PHE A 55 -28.36 -8.69 -3.05
CA PHE A 55 -28.20 -10.10 -2.77
C PHE A 55 -28.75 -10.37 -1.38
N SER A 56 -29.59 -11.39 -1.24
CA SER A 56 -30.02 -11.87 0.07
C SER A 56 -28.81 -12.38 0.87
N ASP A 57 -28.78 -12.19 2.18
CA ASP A 57 -27.80 -12.83 3.06
C ASP A 57 -27.97 -14.35 3.16
N ASN A 58 -29.10 -14.88 2.67
CA ASN A 58 -29.31 -16.31 2.44
C ASN A 58 -28.86 -16.77 1.04
N HIS A 59 -28.47 -15.86 0.14
CA HIS A 59 -27.95 -16.21 -1.16
C HIS A 59 -26.65 -17.02 -0.98
N ASN A 60 -26.67 -18.27 -1.42
CA ASN A 60 -25.53 -19.18 -1.33
C ASN A 60 -25.44 -19.96 -2.65
N PHE A 61 -24.94 -19.29 -3.68
CA PHE A 61 -24.77 -19.89 -4.99
C PHE A 61 -23.41 -20.58 -5.09
N ASP A 62 -23.42 -21.83 -5.53
CA ASP A 62 -22.25 -22.63 -5.85
C ASP A 62 -22.41 -23.22 -7.25
N SER A 63 -21.58 -22.81 -8.19
CA SER A 63 -21.57 -23.36 -9.55
C SER A 63 -20.79 -24.69 -9.66
N GLY A 64 -20.24 -25.18 -8.54
CA GLY A 64 -19.45 -26.40 -8.45
C GLY A 64 -18.11 -26.22 -9.15
N SER A 65 -18.01 -26.72 -10.38
CA SER A 65 -16.79 -26.70 -11.20
C SER A 65 -16.83 -25.77 -12.41
N VAL A 66 -17.89 -24.99 -12.54
CA VAL A 66 -18.08 -24.06 -13.64
C VAL A 66 -17.64 -22.67 -13.21
N ALA A 67 -16.77 -22.03 -13.99
CA ALA A 67 -16.35 -20.66 -13.72
C ALA A 67 -17.56 -19.70 -13.66
N ILE A 68 -17.57 -18.82 -12.68
CA ILE A 68 -18.52 -17.71 -12.56
C ILE A 68 -17.88 -16.51 -13.26
N SER A 69 -18.55 -15.95 -14.27
CA SER A 69 -18.08 -14.76 -14.96
C SER A 69 -19.17 -13.69 -14.95
N ASN A 70 -19.01 -12.75 -14.03
CA ASN A 70 -19.94 -11.66 -13.83
C ASN A 70 -19.38 -10.42 -14.51
N ASN A 71 -19.79 -10.20 -15.75
CA ASN A 71 -19.32 -9.06 -16.54
C ASN A 71 -20.33 -7.91 -16.49
N ALA A 72 -19.97 -6.86 -15.75
CA ALA A 72 -20.72 -5.61 -15.64
C ALA A 72 -20.39 -4.63 -16.79
N GLY A 73 -19.37 -4.91 -17.60
CA GLY A 73 -18.86 -4.01 -18.64
C GLY A 73 -18.14 -2.76 -18.10
N ASN A 74 -17.73 -1.88 -19.01
CA ASN A 74 -17.03 -0.63 -18.70
C ASN A 74 -18.05 0.49 -18.44
N ILE A 75 -18.83 0.34 -17.38
CA ILE A 75 -19.94 1.24 -17.06
C ILE A 75 -19.51 2.31 -16.03
N SER A 76 -19.89 3.57 -16.29
CA SER A 76 -19.70 4.69 -15.38
C SER A 76 -21.01 5.48 -15.30
N PRO A 77 -21.67 5.60 -14.13
CA PRO A 77 -21.27 5.08 -12.81
C PRO A 77 -21.26 3.53 -12.72
N PRO A 78 -20.52 2.94 -11.75
CA PRO A 78 -20.44 1.49 -11.57
C PRO A 78 -21.77 0.87 -11.12
N ILE A 79 -21.97 -0.44 -11.32
CA ILE A 79 -23.06 -1.18 -10.65
C ILE A 79 -22.74 -1.29 -9.16
N THR A 80 -23.76 -1.14 -8.32
CA THR A 80 -23.65 -1.36 -6.88
C THR A 80 -24.22 -2.72 -6.51
N GLN A 81 -23.47 -3.55 -5.79
CA GLN A 81 -23.90 -4.85 -5.28
C GLN A 81 -23.93 -4.80 -3.75
N ILE A 82 -25.06 -5.18 -3.15
CA ILE A 82 -25.30 -5.03 -1.72
C ILE A 82 -25.84 -6.34 -1.17
N CYS A 83 -25.16 -6.94 -0.20
CA CYS A 83 -25.73 -7.98 0.64
C CYS A 83 -26.76 -7.37 1.61
N ALA A 84 -28.02 -7.74 1.50
CA ALA A 84 -29.12 -7.25 2.34
C ALA A 84 -29.73 -8.38 3.17
N ASP A 85 -30.32 -8.03 4.30
CA ASP A 85 -31.05 -8.97 5.16
C ASP A 85 -32.21 -9.60 4.36
N ASN A 86 -32.25 -10.94 4.30
CA ASN A 86 -33.29 -11.67 3.62
C ASN A 86 -34.71 -11.31 4.11
N ALA A 87 -34.87 -11.03 5.41
CA ALA A 87 -36.14 -10.66 6.00
C ALA A 87 -36.47 -9.17 5.81
N ASN A 88 -35.46 -8.35 5.50
CA ASN A 88 -35.59 -6.90 5.32
C ASN A 88 -34.56 -6.35 4.32
N ARG A 89 -34.94 -6.27 3.05
CA ARG A 89 -34.11 -5.74 1.94
C ARG A 89 -33.59 -4.32 2.17
N ASP A 90 -34.15 -3.56 3.12
CA ASP A 90 -33.70 -2.21 3.47
C ASP A 90 -32.49 -2.21 4.41
N ALA A 91 -32.18 -3.35 5.05
CA ALA A 91 -31.08 -3.48 5.99
C ALA A 91 -29.86 -4.10 5.31
N TYR A 92 -28.79 -3.30 5.20
CA TYR A 92 -27.49 -3.76 4.71
C TYR A 92 -26.81 -4.69 5.73
N ARG A 93 -26.19 -5.78 5.24
CA ARG A 93 -25.41 -6.71 6.05
C ARG A 93 -23.91 -6.48 5.85
N THR A 94 -23.27 -5.99 6.91
CA THR A 94 -21.81 -5.82 7.01
C THR A 94 -21.12 -6.88 7.86
N SER A 95 -21.88 -7.69 8.62
CA SER A 95 -21.30 -8.59 9.60
C SER A 95 -20.73 -9.86 8.95
N GLN A 96 -19.51 -10.24 9.34
CA GLN A 96 -18.78 -11.40 8.80
C GLN A 96 -19.57 -12.73 8.74
N ALA A 97 -20.60 -12.93 9.58
CA ALA A 97 -21.36 -14.18 9.68
C ALA A 97 -22.51 -14.35 8.68
N ALA A 98 -22.96 -13.27 8.02
CA ALA A 98 -24.12 -13.29 7.12
C ALA A 98 -23.79 -12.53 5.83
N ARG A 99 -23.33 -13.26 4.81
CA ARG A 99 -22.87 -12.74 3.53
C ARG A 99 -23.57 -13.49 2.40
N GLY A 100 -24.08 -12.75 1.41
CA GLY A 100 -24.45 -13.34 0.14
C GLY A 100 -23.20 -13.91 -0.52
N LYS A 101 -23.27 -15.16 -0.99
CA LYS A 101 -22.12 -15.93 -1.45
C LYS A 101 -22.24 -16.38 -2.89
N GLU A 102 -21.18 -16.13 -3.65
CA GLU A 102 -20.92 -16.66 -4.99
C GLU A 102 -19.67 -17.54 -4.93
N ALA A 103 -19.77 -18.82 -5.30
CA ALA A 103 -18.69 -19.78 -5.09
C ALA A 103 -18.48 -20.79 -6.21
N THR A 104 -17.24 -21.25 -6.31
CA THR A 104 -16.86 -22.52 -6.95
C THR A 104 -16.16 -23.40 -5.91
N THR A 105 -16.55 -24.67 -5.81
CA THR A 105 -16.06 -25.60 -4.76
C THR A 105 -15.34 -26.85 -5.31
N SER A 106 -15.22 -26.99 -6.63
CA SER A 106 -14.48 -28.10 -7.25
C SER A 106 -13.94 -27.72 -8.64
N GLY A 107 -13.04 -28.53 -9.20
CA GLY A 107 -12.47 -28.28 -10.54
C GLY A 107 -11.22 -27.38 -10.54
N THR A 108 -10.50 -27.39 -11.66
CA THR A 108 -9.18 -26.75 -11.83
C THR A 108 -9.17 -25.60 -12.84
N ALA A 109 -10.36 -25.13 -13.23
CA ALA A 109 -10.59 -23.99 -14.12
C ALA A 109 -11.84 -23.23 -13.68
N ALA A 110 -12.18 -23.34 -12.40
CA ALA A 110 -13.44 -22.91 -11.82
C ALA A 110 -13.24 -21.56 -11.13
N ASP A 111 -12.88 -20.54 -11.91
CA ASP A 111 -12.62 -19.21 -11.39
C ASP A 111 -13.91 -18.49 -10.96
N VAL A 112 -13.81 -17.57 -10.00
CA VAL A 112 -14.81 -16.51 -9.77
C VAL A 112 -14.28 -15.20 -10.33
N SER A 113 -14.81 -14.78 -11.47
CA SER A 113 -14.37 -13.60 -12.21
C SER A 113 -15.38 -12.45 -12.10
N LEU A 114 -14.93 -11.35 -11.51
CA LEU A 114 -15.66 -10.10 -11.36
C LEU A 114 -15.07 -9.08 -12.34
N VAL A 115 -15.71 -8.95 -13.51
CA VAL A 115 -15.24 -8.11 -14.62
C VAL A 115 -16.05 -6.83 -14.74
N GLY A 116 -15.38 -5.68 -14.86
CA GLY A 116 -16.03 -4.39 -15.04
C GLY A 116 -16.31 -3.65 -13.73
N ALA A 117 -16.67 -2.38 -13.86
CA ALA A 117 -16.73 -1.40 -12.77
C ALA A 117 -17.84 -1.73 -11.76
N ARG A 118 -17.47 -1.91 -10.49
CA ARG A 118 -18.41 -2.27 -9.43
C ARG A 118 -18.06 -1.68 -8.07
N VAL A 119 -19.09 -1.47 -7.27
CA VAL A 119 -18.98 -1.25 -5.83
C VAL A 119 -19.74 -2.37 -5.13
N VAL A 120 -19.05 -3.15 -4.32
CA VAL A 120 -19.60 -4.34 -3.65
C VAL A 120 -19.55 -4.16 -2.15
N TYR A 121 -20.60 -4.61 -1.50
CA TYR A 121 -20.85 -4.45 -0.08
C TYR A 121 -21.31 -5.79 0.52
N GLY A 122 -20.54 -6.34 1.46
CA GLY A 122 -21.00 -7.46 2.30
C GLY A 122 -21.05 -8.84 1.63
N MET A 123 -20.45 -9.00 0.45
CA MET A 123 -20.46 -10.27 -0.30
C MET A 123 -19.29 -11.18 0.08
N GLU A 124 -19.48 -12.49 -0.09
CA GLU A 124 -18.41 -13.51 -0.08
C GLU A 124 -18.20 -14.06 -1.49
N TYR A 125 -16.96 -14.05 -1.95
CA TYR A 125 -16.52 -14.73 -3.15
C TYR A 125 -15.58 -15.86 -2.76
N SER A 126 -15.91 -17.09 -3.11
CA SER A 126 -15.07 -18.27 -2.83
C SER A 126 -14.67 -18.99 -4.10
N SER A 127 -13.41 -19.39 -4.22
CA SER A 127 -12.96 -20.14 -5.41
C SER A 127 -11.95 -21.22 -5.04
N VAL A 128 -12.09 -22.42 -5.62
CA VAL A 128 -11.05 -23.47 -5.59
C VAL A 128 -9.95 -23.28 -6.64
N ASP A 129 -10.12 -22.30 -7.51
CA ASP A 129 -9.11 -21.81 -8.45
C ASP A 129 -8.92 -20.32 -8.17
N ASN A 130 -9.04 -19.43 -9.15
CA ASN A 130 -8.72 -18.02 -8.93
C ASN A 130 -9.96 -17.21 -8.59
N ILE A 131 -9.75 -16.13 -7.85
CA ILE A 131 -10.70 -15.00 -7.81
C ILE A 131 -10.09 -13.89 -8.65
N VAL A 132 -10.76 -13.49 -9.73
CA VAL A 132 -10.25 -12.50 -10.67
C VAL A 132 -11.05 -11.21 -10.54
N LEU A 133 -10.39 -10.16 -10.05
CA LEU A 133 -10.91 -8.81 -9.97
C LEU A 133 -10.37 -8.01 -11.14
N ARG A 134 -11.16 -7.91 -12.22
CA ARG A 134 -10.75 -7.27 -13.47
C ARG A 134 -11.51 -5.97 -13.68
N ASN A 135 -10.78 -4.87 -13.86
CA ASN A 135 -11.34 -3.53 -13.87
C ASN A 135 -11.17 -2.82 -15.22
N ASP A 136 -11.69 -3.45 -16.27
CA ASP A 136 -11.71 -2.89 -17.62
C ASP A 136 -12.47 -1.55 -17.60
N GLY A 137 -11.76 -0.43 -17.72
CA GLY A 137 -12.35 0.89 -17.90
C GLY A 137 -13.14 1.48 -16.72
N GLY A 138 -13.17 0.85 -15.53
CA GLY A 138 -13.72 1.47 -14.31
C GLY A 138 -13.01 1.06 -13.01
N LYS A 139 -13.35 1.71 -11.89
CA LYS A 139 -12.80 1.37 -10.57
C LYS A 139 -13.61 0.25 -9.93
N ASN A 140 -12.93 -0.64 -9.20
CA ASN A 140 -13.58 -1.63 -8.35
C ASN A 140 -13.42 -1.23 -6.88
N SER A 141 -14.51 -1.32 -6.11
CA SER A 141 -14.50 -1.11 -4.67
C SER A 141 -15.22 -2.25 -3.98
N PHE A 142 -14.61 -2.83 -2.96
CA PHE A 142 -15.16 -3.91 -2.16
C PHE A 142 -15.09 -3.48 -0.69
N ASN A 143 -16.23 -3.47 -0.01
CA ASN A 143 -16.36 -2.97 1.35
C ASN A 143 -17.02 -4.06 2.20
N ASP A 144 -16.42 -4.37 3.33
CA ASP A 144 -16.86 -5.44 4.20
C ASP A 144 -17.04 -6.76 3.44
N CYS A 145 -16.18 -7.08 2.46
CA CYS A 145 -16.27 -8.29 1.64
C CYS A 145 -15.40 -9.43 2.21
N LYS A 146 -15.58 -10.65 1.68
CA LYS A 146 -14.68 -11.78 1.92
C LYS A 146 -14.24 -12.40 0.60
N PHE A 147 -12.94 -12.54 0.41
CA PHE A 147 -12.35 -13.29 -0.69
C PHE A 147 -11.73 -14.56 -0.12
N ASN A 148 -12.24 -15.72 -0.51
CA ASN A 148 -11.89 -16.99 0.10
C ASN A 148 -11.33 -17.94 -0.96
N LEU A 149 -10.00 -18.06 -1.00
CA LEU A 149 -9.32 -18.99 -1.89
C LEU A 149 -9.28 -20.35 -1.19
N LEU A 150 -9.90 -21.37 -1.77
CA LEU A 150 -10.17 -22.68 -1.16
C LEU A 150 -9.16 -23.78 -1.57
N ASN A 151 -8.07 -23.38 -2.22
CA ASN A 151 -7.06 -24.31 -2.73
C ASN A 151 -5.67 -23.70 -2.55
N ALA A 152 -4.67 -24.55 -2.36
CA ALA A 152 -3.29 -24.13 -2.21
C ALA A 152 -2.71 -23.38 -3.41
N SER A 153 -3.17 -23.67 -4.63
CA SER A 153 -2.70 -23.01 -5.86
C SER A 153 -3.55 -21.83 -6.30
N ALA A 154 -4.65 -21.56 -5.59
CA ALA A 154 -5.56 -20.46 -5.88
C ALA A 154 -4.89 -19.12 -5.63
N ILE A 155 -5.15 -18.14 -6.50
CA ILE A 155 -4.67 -16.76 -6.32
C ILE A 155 -5.80 -15.74 -6.37
N LEU A 156 -5.61 -14.65 -5.65
CA LEU A 156 -6.43 -13.45 -5.82
C LEU A 156 -5.76 -12.60 -6.90
N GLN A 157 -6.40 -12.51 -8.06
CA GLN A 157 -5.84 -11.85 -9.22
C GLN A 157 -6.47 -10.46 -9.40
N ILE A 158 -5.63 -9.42 -9.42
CA ILE A 158 -6.03 -8.05 -9.74
C ILE A 158 -5.55 -7.72 -11.15
N GLN A 159 -6.47 -7.35 -12.04
CA GLN A 159 -6.20 -7.07 -13.44
C GLN A 159 -6.84 -5.76 -13.90
N GLY A 160 -6.20 -5.14 -14.89
CA GLY A 160 -6.74 -4.01 -15.65
C GLY A 160 -5.90 -2.76 -15.49
N GLN A 161 -6.48 -1.58 -15.68
CA GLN A 161 -5.72 -0.31 -15.78
C GLN A 161 -6.04 0.69 -14.66
N LEU A 162 -7.14 0.49 -13.93
CA LEU A 162 -7.58 1.43 -12.91
C LEU A 162 -7.29 0.89 -11.50
N PRO A 163 -7.55 1.63 -10.42
CA PRO A 163 -7.39 1.12 -9.06
C PRO A 163 -8.49 0.11 -8.65
N THR A 164 -8.10 -0.87 -7.84
CA THR A 164 -8.99 -1.69 -7.02
C THR A 164 -8.85 -1.27 -5.56
N LEU A 165 -9.96 -0.98 -4.89
CA LEU A 165 -10.03 -0.61 -3.48
C LEU A 165 -10.74 -1.73 -2.70
N ILE A 166 -10.12 -2.19 -1.62
CA ILE A 166 -10.68 -3.16 -0.68
C ILE A 166 -10.69 -2.50 0.71
N VAL A 167 -11.84 -2.47 1.38
CA VAL A 167 -12.03 -1.80 2.67
C VAL A 167 -12.67 -2.79 3.64
N ASP A 168 -12.10 -2.88 4.85
CA ASP A 168 -12.63 -3.68 5.96
C ASP A 168 -13.02 -5.12 5.57
N SER A 169 -12.27 -5.68 4.62
CA SER A 169 -12.56 -6.99 4.03
C SER A 169 -11.55 -8.04 4.47
N GLU A 170 -11.97 -9.29 4.42
CA GLU A 170 -11.11 -10.45 4.69
C GLU A 170 -10.58 -11.03 3.37
N ILE A 171 -9.27 -11.25 3.28
CA ILE A 171 -8.63 -12.01 2.22
C ILE A 171 -8.10 -13.31 2.84
N ALA A 172 -8.84 -14.40 2.69
CA ALA A 172 -8.49 -15.71 3.21
C ALA A 172 -7.70 -16.52 2.16
N LEU A 173 -6.47 -16.88 2.51
CA LEU A 173 -5.53 -17.63 1.67
C LEU A 173 -5.33 -19.05 2.25
N ASP A 174 -5.65 -20.10 1.49
CA ASP A 174 -5.69 -21.48 2.01
C ASP A 174 -4.34 -22.23 2.03
N SER A 175 -3.21 -21.58 1.71
CA SER A 175 -1.91 -22.22 1.90
C SER A 175 -0.72 -21.26 1.89
N THR A 176 0.46 -21.81 2.17
CA THR A 176 1.77 -21.18 1.96
C THR A 176 2.01 -20.70 0.53
N SER A 177 1.31 -21.27 -0.45
CA SER A 177 1.48 -21.02 -1.88
C SER A 177 0.38 -20.14 -2.49
N ALA A 178 -0.65 -19.77 -1.72
CA ALA A 178 -1.66 -18.82 -2.15
C ALA A 178 -1.14 -17.39 -1.94
N PHE A 179 -1.40 -16.50 -2.90
CA PHE A 179 -0.90 -15.12 -2.88
C PHE A 179 -1.80 -14.19 -3.71
N ILE A 180 -1.53 -12.89 -3.60
CA ILE A 180 -2.13 -11.87 -4.45
C ILE A 180 -1.24 -11.66 -5.69
N PHE A 181 -1.85 -11.73 -6.86
CA PHE A 181 -1.19 -11.51 -8.14
C PHE A 181 -1.75 -10.25 -8.80
N ILE A 182 -0.88 -9.35 -9.25
CA ILE A 182 -1.30 -8.13 -9.96
C ILE A 182 -0.69 -8.10 -11.36
N THR A 183 -1.47 -7.69 -12.37
CA THR A 183 -0.99 -7.49 -13.75
C THR A 183 -1.68 -6.31 -14.44
N GLY A 184 -0.99 -5.70 -15.41
CA GLY A 184 -1.52 -4.62 -16.25
C GLY A 184 -1.26 -3.20 -15.77
N GLY A 185 -0.33 -2.99 -14.82
CA GLY A 185 0.03 -1.67 -14.31
C GLY A 185 -1.03 -1.06 -13.38
N THR A 186 -1.93 -1.88 -12.85
CA THR A 186 -3.00 -1.46 -11.93
C THR A 186 -2.47 -1.13 -10.53
N SER A 187 -3.36 -0.61 -9.68
CA SER A 187 -3.09 -0.37 -8.27
C SER A 187 -4.09 -1.11 -7.38
N LEU A 188 -3.59 -1.63 -6.26
CA LEU A 188 -4.39 -2.23 -5.22
C LEU A 188 -4.25 -1.40 -3.95
N MET A 189 -5.37 -1.00 -3.37
CA MET A 189 -5.42 -0.33 -2.07
C MET A 189 -6.28 -1.16 -1.13
N VAL A 190 -5.72 -1.53 0.01
CA VAL A 190 -6.41 -2.24 1.09
C VAL A 190 -6.40 -1.37 2.33
N ARG A 191 -7.57 -1.12 2.93
CA ARG A 191 -7.73 -0.29 4.13
C ARG A 191 -8.50 -1.07 5.18
N GLY A 192 -7.91 -1.25 6.35
CA GLY A 192 -8.49 -2.10 7.39
C GLY A 192 -8.56 -3.57 6.96
N GLY A 193 -9.40 -4.34 7.64
CA GLY A 193 -9.58 -5.77 7.38
C GLY A 193 -8.37 -6.62 7.75
N GLU A 194 -8.31 -7.82 7.18
CA GLU A 194 -7.31 -8.81 7.53
C GLU A 194 -6.98 -9.75 6.36
N VAL A 195 -5.73 -10.20 6.32
CA VAL A 195 -5.32 -11.38 5.57
C VAL A 195 -5.30 -12.54 6.55
N THR A 196 -6.12 -13.54 6.30
CA THR A 196 -6.26 -14.74 7.14
C THR A 196 -5.77 -15.97 6.38
N THR A 197 -5.54 -17.04 7.13
CA THR A 197 -5.20 -18.34 6.57
C THR A 197 -6.10 -19.42 7.11
N ILE A 198 -6.45 -20.38 6.26
CA ILE A 198 -7.32 -21.49 6.65
C ILE A 198 -6.50 -22.62 7.30
N THR A 199 -5.32 -22.94 6.74
CA THR A 199 -4.55 -24.14 7.13
C THR A 199 -3.11 -23.88 7.57
N ALA A 200 -2.40 -22.89 6.98
CA ALA A 200 -1.02 -22.54 7.30
C ALA A 200 -0.70 -21.08 6.94
N GLY A 201 0.33 -20.49 7.55
CA GLY A 201 0.82 -19.14 7.24
C GLY A 201 1.18 -18.96 5.75
N VAL A 202 1.03 -17.74 5.25
CA VAL A 202 1.32 -17.38 3.84
C VAL A 202 2.81 -17.06 3.70
N SER A 203 3.49 -17.73 2.76
CA SER A 203 4.93 -17.52 2.54
C SER A 203 5.22 -16.18 1.86
N ASN A 204 4.38 -15.77 0.91
CA ASN A 204 4.51 -14.47 0.26
C ASN A 204 3.14 -13.84 0.07
N LEU A 205 2.93 -12.60 0.53
CA LEU A 205 1.66 -11.90 0.29
C LEU A 205 1.48 -11.62 -1.21
N PHE A 206 2.55 -11.19 -1.87
CA PHE A 206 2.63 -11.05 -3.32
C PHE A 206 3.73 -11.96 -3.89
N SER A 207 3.41 -12.68 -4.96
CA SER A 207 4.36 -13.54 -5.67
C SER A 207 4.07 -13.64 -7.15
N ALA A 208 5.11 -13.82 -7.97
CA ALA A 208 5.06 -13.98 -9.43
C ALA A 208 4.31 -12.86 -10.19
N GLY A 209 3.88 -11.80 -9.49
CA GLY A 209 3.03 -10.73 -9.98
C GLY A 209 3.81 -9.48 -10.40
N PHE A 210 3.08 -8.39 -10.56
CA PHE A 210 3.53 -7.07 -11.00
C PHE A 210 4.09 -7.12 -12.43
N THR A 211 3.37 -7.83 -13.30
CA THR A 211 3.71 -7.97 -14.71
C THR A 211 3.00 -6.91 -15.56
N ALA A 212 3.56 -6.60 -16.73
CA ALA A 212 2.97 -5.72 -17.73
C ALA A 212 2.68 -4.30 -17.19
N SER A 213 3.74 -3.51 -16.99
CA SER A 213 3.75 -2.17 -16.37
C SER A 213 3.68 -2.11 -14.84
N GLY A 214 3.78 -3.26 -14.16
CA GLY A 214 4.09 -3.31 -12.72
C GLY A 214 2.85 -3.18 -11.84
N ALA A 215 3.04 -2.71 -10.61
CA ALA A 215 1.96 -2.41 -9.68
C ALA A 215 2.30 -1.31 -8.67
N ARG A 216 1.25 -0.65 -8.18
CA ARG A 216 1.29 0.17 -6.97
C ARG A 216 0.39 -0.45 -5.93
N VAL A 217 0.90 -0.70 -4.74
CA VAL A 217 0.16 -1.37 -3.69
C VAL A 217 0.21 -0.55 -2.41
N GLU A 218 -0.93 -0.38 -1.76
CA GLU A 218 -1.05 0.28 -0.46
C GLU A 218 -1.87 -0.62 0.49
N PHE A 219 -1.31 -0.95 1.65
CA PHE A 219 -2.04 -1.56 2.76
C PHE A 219 -1.97 -0.59 3.94
N ALA A 220 -3.13 -0.22 4.48
CA ALA A 220 -3.22 0.72 5.59
C ALA A 220 -4.14 0.18 6.69
N GLY A 221 -3.61 -0.04 7.89
CA GLY A 221 -4.40 -0.51 9.03
C GLY A 221 -4.89 -1.96 8.93
N THR A 222 -4.29 -2.77 8.06
CA THR A 222 -4.68 -4.17 7.82
C THR A 222 -3.91 -5.13 8.73
N ASP A 223 -4.57 -6.16 9.25
CA ASP A 223 -3.88 -7.27 9.93
C ASP A 223 -3.28 -8.22 8.87
N LEU A 224 -1.95 -8.26 8.81
CA LEU A 224 -1.16 -9.13 7.93
C LEU A 224 -0.40 -10.20 8.73
N SER A 225 -0.79 -10.47 9.98
CA SER A 225 -0.08 -11.42 10.85
C SER A 225 -0.14 -12.87 10.37
N ALA A 226 -0.98 -13.19 9.39
CA ALA A 226 -0.99 -14.48 8.73
C ALA A 226 0.12 -14.63 7.66
N VAL A 227 0.76 -13.53 7.23
CA VAL A 227 1.91 -13.55 6.33
C VAL A 227 3.16 -13.80 7.15
N THR A 228 3.81 -14.94 6.97
CA THR A 228 4.95 -15.38 7.81
C THR A 228 6.30 -15.36 7.08
N GLY A 229 6.31 -15.21 5.75
CA GLY A 229 7.54 -15.09 4.97
C GLY A 229 7.81 -13.64 4.55
N THR A 230 7.47 -13.30 3.30
CA THR A 230 7.79 -11.99 2.71
C THR A 230 6.53 -11.23 2.31
N LEU A 231 6.52 -9.90 2.45
CA LEU A 231 5.43 -9.09 1.90
C LEU A 231 5.45 -9.11 0.36
N ILE A 232 6.62 -8.87 -0.25
CA ILE A 232 6.81 -8.88 -1.69
C ILE A 232 7.91 -9.88 -2.07
N GLY A 233 7.60 -10.98 -2.74
CA GLY A 233 8.61 -11.97 -3.14
C GLY A 233 8.52 -12.38 -4.60
N ASN A 234 9.62 -12.32 -5.35
CA ASN A 234 9.68 -12.75 -6.76
C ASN A 234 8.61 -12.08 -7.66
N VAL A 235 8.49 -10.75 -7.60
CA VAL A 235 7.62 -9.93 -8.46
C VAL A 235 8.43 -9.30 -9.61
N GLY A 236 7.81 -8.66 -10.60
CA GLY A 236 8.52 -7.95 -11.69
C GLY A 236 9.03 -8.86 -12.83
N GLY A 237 9.29 -10.14 -12.55
CA GLY A 237 9.72 -11.14 -13.54
C GLY A 237 11.21 -11.02 -13.90
N THR A 238 11.75 -11.98 -14.65
CA THR A 238 13.18 -12.05 -15.03
C THR A 238 13.56 -11.11 -16.20
N ILE A 239 12.91 -9.94 -16.33
CA ILE A 239 13.01 -9.11 -17.52
C ILE A 239 13.90 -7.89 -17.27
N THR A 240 14.75 -7.57 -18.24
CA THR A 240 15.68 -6.41 -18.26
C THR A 240 15.00 -5.03 -18.27
N SER A 241 13.71 -4.98 -17.98
CA SER A 241 12.90 -3.78 -17.81
C SER A 241 11.85 -4.12 -16.74
N ASP A 242 12.29 -4.30 -15.49
CA ASP A 242 11.33 -4.48 -14.43
C ASP A 242 10.43 -3.25 -14.37
N ASP A 243 9.14 -3.54 -14.32
CA ASP A 243 8.10 -2.54 -14.31
C ASP A 243 8.08 -1.75 -12.98
N GLN A 244 7.10 -0.86 -12.81
CA GLN A 244 6.94 -0.12 -11.55
C GLN A 244 6.64 -1.07 -10.38
N ILE A 245 7.49 -1.12 -9.35
CA ILE A 245 7.24 -1.83 -8.09
C ILE A 245 7.16 -0.80 -6.97
N ASN A 246 5.97 -0.44 -6.50
CA ASN A 246 5.82 0.54 -5.43
C ASN A 246 4.82 0.05 -4.41
N ALA A 247 5.30 -0.60 -3.36
CA ALA A 247 4.48 -1.11 -2.27
C ALA A 247 4.65 -0.24 -1.01
N HIS A 248 3.54 0.11 -0.39
CA HIS A 248 3.49 0.85 0.86
C HIS A 248 2.60 0.11 1.85
N PHE A 249 3.14 -0.17 3.03
CA PHE A 249 2.44 -0.76 4.15
C PHE A 249 2.51 0.24 5.31
N ASP A 250 1.36 0.58 5.86
CA ASP A 250 1.24 1.56 6.94
C ASP A 250 0.29 1.07 8.02
N LEU A 251 0.67 1.20 9.29
CA LEU A 251 -0.16 0.79 10.42
C LEU A 251 -0.61 -0.69 10.35
N CYS A 252 0.17 -1.56 9.70
CA CYS A 252 -0.16 -2.97 9.56
C CYS A 252 0.36 -3.79 10.74
N LYS A 253 -0.44 -4.75 11.21
CA LYS A 253 0.05 -5.78 12.14
C LYS A 253 0.76 -6.86 11.33
N LEU A 254 2.00 -7.19 11.68
CA LEU A 254 2.82 -8.18 10.97
C LEU A 254 3.08 -9.40 11.85
N ALA A 255 3.48 -10.54 11.27
CA ALA A 255 4.13 -11.59 12.05
C ALA A 255 5.57 -11.19 12.38
N SER A 256 6.11 -11.79 13.45
CA SER A 256 7.54 -11.63 13.79
C SER A 256 8.41 -12.26 12.71
N GLY A 257 9.47 -11.57 12.28
CA GLY A 257 10.44 -12.09 11.30
C GLY A 257 10.01 -11.97 9.83
N VAL A 258 8.90 -11.29 9.54
CA VAL A 258 8.47 -11.02 8.16
C VAL A 258 9.51 -10.17 7.44
N SER A 259 9.90 -10.60 6.25
CA SER A 259 10.77 -9.84 5.35
C SER A 259 9.95 -8.88 4.49
N ARG A 260 10.46 -7.68 4.21
CA ARG A 260 9.77 -6.71 3.33
C ARG A 260 9.76 -7.17 1.88
N ALA A 261 10.95 -7.52 1.38
CA ALA A 261 11.16 -7.86 -0.01
C ALA A 261 12.14 -9.02 -0.15
N ASN A 262 11.86 -9.89 -1.12
CA ASN A 262 12.79 -10.85 -1.71
C ASN A 262 12.71 -10.62 -3.21
N GLU A 263 13.27 -9.50 -3.65
CA GLU A 263 13.20 -8.99 -5.01
C GLU A 263 14.51 -8.30 -5.38
N VAL A 264 14.91 -8.39 -6.65
CA VAL A 264 16.04 -7.64 -7.20
C VAL A 264 15.49 -6.42 -7.90
N PHE A 265 15.49 -5.28 -7.20
CA PHE A 265 15.14 -4.03 -7.85
C PHE A 265 16.19 -3.65 -8.89
N THR A 266 15.75 -3.18 -10.06
CA THR A 266 16.61 -2.74 -11.18
C THR A 266 16.38 -1.27 -11.55
N SER A 267 15.44 -0.58 -10.88
CA SER A 267 15.09 0.83 -11.15
C SER A 267 14.93 1.66 -9.87
N SER A 268 15.34 2.93 -9.91
CA SER A 268 15.28 3.86 -8.77
C SER A 268 13.87 4.21 -8.29
N GLY A 269 12.86 3.90 -9.11
CA GLY A 269 11.45 4.05 -8.75
C GLY A 269 10.87 2.85 -8.00
N GLN A 270 11.64 1.76 -7.85
CA GLN A 270 11.18 0.52 -7.23
C GLN A 270 11.49 0.49 -5.74
N ARG A 271 10.47 0.21 -4.93
CA ARG A 271 10.57 0.24 -3.47
C ARG A 271 9.45 -0.49 -2.75
N VAL A 272 9.77 -0.94 -1.54
CA VAL A 272 8.83 -1.42 -0.53
C VAL A 272 9.05 -0.61 0.74
N LEU A 273 8.05 0.20 1.10
CA LEU A 273 8.05 1.03 2.29
C LEU A 273 7.11 0.42 3.34
N THR A 274 7.59 0.24 4.55
CA THR A 274 6.80 -0.14 5.73
C THR A 274 6.94 0.94 6.79
N THR A 275 5.84 1.56 7.21
CA THR A 275 5.85 2.53 8.30
C THR A 275 4.84 2.13 9.35
N ARG A 276 5.22 2.22 10.63
CA ARG A 276 4.34 1.85 11.75
C ARG A 276 3.76 0.44 11.61
N CYS A 277 4.55 -0.48 11.06
CA CYS A 277 4.18 -1.87 10.93
C CYS A 277 4.96 -2.69 11.95
N SER A 278 4.27 -3.52 12.75
CA SER A 278 4.92 -4.29 13.81
C SER A 278 4.16 -5.55 14.16
N SER A 279 4.87 -6.51 14.76
CA SER A 279 4.27 -7.71 15.37
C SER A 279 3.76 -7.49 16.79
N SER A 280 4.05 -6.32 17.38
CA SER A 280 3.54 -5.91 18.68
C SER A 280 3.08 -4.45 18.64
N SER A 281 2.19 -4.08 19.55
CA SER A 281 1.75 -2.68 19.68
C SER A 281 2.78 -1.78 20.36
N ALA A 282 3.77 -2.36 21.04
CA ALA A 282 4.83 -1.57 21.66
C ALA A 282 5.69 -0.96 20.55
N ALA A 283 6.03 0.33 20.69
CA ALA A 283 7.06 0.97 19.88
C ALA A 283 6.70 1.09 18.37
N VAL A 284 5.46 0.77 17.99
CA VAL A 284 5.02 0.78 16.59
C VAL A 284 5.09 2.18 15.99
N GLU A 285 4.94 3.23 16.80
CA GLU A 285 4.90 4.62 16.37
C GLU A 285 6.19 5.09 15.68
N TYR A 286 7.31 4.40 15.87
CA TYR A 286 8.60 4.76 15.30
C TYR A 286 9.14 3.77 14.27
N GLN A 287 8.46 2.63 14.07
CA GLN A 287 8.91 1.58 13.13
C GLN A 287 8.96 2.14 11.71
N TYR A 288 10.12 2.00 11.07
CA TYR A 288 10.36 2.45 9.71
C TYR A 288 11.24 1.45 8.98
N GLY A 289 10.81 1.02 7.80
CA GLY A 289 11.56 0.12 6.94
C GLY A 289 11.39 0.49 5.47
N LEU A 290 12.49 0.55 4.72
CA LEU A 290 12.49 0.75 3.29
C LEU A 290 13.46 -0.25 2.67
N THR A 291 13.03 -0.94 1.61
CA THR A 291 13.90 -1.71 0.73
C THR A 291 13.74 -1.14 -0.69
N ALA A 292 14.83 -0.75 -1.33
CA ALA A 292 14.84 -0.15 -2.67
C ALA A 292 16.13 -0.51 -3.43
N LEU A 293 16.25 -0.11 -4.71
CA LEU A 293 17.41 -0.41 -5.57
C LEU A 293 18.76 -0.13 -4.88
N GLY A 294 18.90 0.99 -4.16
CA GLY A 294 20.18 1.38 -3.54
C GLY A 294 20.46 0.73 -2.18
N GLY A 295 19.58 -0.11 -1.67
CA GLY A 295 19.73 -0.79 -0.38
C GLY A 295 18.53 -0.64 0.56
N ASP A 296 18.81 -0.80 1.85
CA ASP A 296 17.81 -0.88 2.91
C ASP A 296 17.95 0.29 3.91
N ILE A 297 16.82 0.68 4.50
CA ILE A 297 16.75 1.63 5.61
C ILE A 297 15.83 1.06 6.68
N ASP A 298 16.29 1.06 7.93
CA ASP A 298 15.56 0.53 9.09
C ASP A 298 15.70 1.49 10.28
N ASP A 299 14.73 1.50 11.19
CA ASP A 299 14.95 2.08 12.51
C ASP A 299 15.95 1.25 13.33
N ASP A 300 16.79 1.92 14.12
CA ASP A 300 17.79 1.29 14.97
C ASP A 300 17.74 1.90 16.37
N SER A 301 17.40 1.07 17.35
CA SER A 301 17.37 1.47 18.77
C SER A 301 18.66 1.14 19.53
N ALA A 302 19.64 0.49 18.88
CA ALA A 302 20.94 0.15 19.46
C ALA A 302 22.01 1.22 19.17
N ILE A 303 21.91 1.88 18.02
CA ILE A 303 22.72 3.03 17.67
C ILE A 303 21.80 4.25 17.60
N PHE A 304 22.09 5.30 18.36
CA PHE A 304 21.31 6.54 18.33
C PHE A 304 22.10 7.71 18.92
N ARG A 305 21.70 8.93 18.56
CA ARG A 305 22.28 10.15 19.12
C ARG A 305 21.68 10.42 20.50
N ASN A 306 22.51 10.65 21.51
CA ASN A 306 22.04 10.73 22.91
C ASN A 306 21.23 11.99 23.18
N GLU A 307 21.48 13.04 22.42
CA GLU A 307 20.81 14.33 22.48
C GLU A 307 19.40 14.26 21.88
N ASP A 308 19.10 13.23 21.09
CA ASP A 308 17.75 13.04 20.55
C ASP A 308 16.78 12.70 21.69
N PRO A 309 15.64 13.38 21.80
CA PRO A 309 14.62 13.02 22.78
C PRO A 309 14.03 11.65 22.45
N ALA A 310 13.66 10.94 23.52
CA ALA A 310 12.93 9.69 23.39
C ALA A 310 11.49 9.94 22.91
N PHE A 311 10.91 8.96 22.21
CA PHE A 311 9.47 8.90 21.98
C PHE A 311 8.74 8.81 23.33
N ALA A 312 7.71 9.61 23.51
CA ALA A 312 7.08 9.81 24.83
C ALA A 312 6.44 8.52 25.38
N ASP A 313 5.81 7.72 24.51
CA ASP A 313 5.03 6.55 24.93
C ASP A 313 5.91 5.30 25.08
N SER A 314 6.80 5.02 24.11
CA SER A 314 7.72 3.87 24.20
C SER A 314 8.99 4.13 25.01
N GLY A 315 9.37 5.39 25.23
CA GLY A 315 10.65 5.76 25.83
C GLY A 315 11.87 5.43 24.96
N ALA A 316 11.67 4.97 23.73
CA ALA A 316 12.73 4.58 22.82
C ALA A 316 13.42 5.80 22.19
N LYS A 317 14.73 5.67 21.93
CA LYS A 317 15.48 6.56 21.04
C LYS A 317 15.93 5.74 19.85
N ILE A 318 15.86 6.33 18.66
CA ILE A 318 16.28 5.65 17.42
C ILE A 318 17.13 6.56 16.55
N SER A 319 17.93 5.95 15.69
CA SER A 319 18.34 6.54 14.41
C SER A 319 17.78 5.74 13.24
N TYR A 320 17.91 6.26 12.02
CA TYR A 320 17.66 5.50 10.81
C TYR A 320 18.98 4.88 10.33
N GLN A 321 19.06 3.57 10.38
CA GLN A 321 20.13 2.77 9.80
C GLN A 321 19.92 2.68 8.30
N ILE A 322 20.96 2.96 7.55
CA ILE A 322 20.98 2.90 6.10
C ILE A 322 22.10 1.95 5.72
N VAL A 323 21.77 0.90 4.99
CA VAL A 323 22.72 -0.07 4.45
C VAL A 323 22.61 -0.04 2.94
N THR A 324 23.58 0.59 2.28
CA THR A 324 23.59 0.64 0.82
C THR A 324 24.23 -0.59 0.20
N ASN A 325 23.82 -0.93 -1.01
CA ASN A 325 24.41 -2.00 -1.82
C ASN A 325 25.32 -1.42 -2.92
N SER A 326 25.70 -2.24 -3.90
CA SER A 326 26.56 -1.83 -5.03
C SER A 326 25.88 -0.91 -6.03
N ASP A 327 24.54 -0.84 -6.04
CA ASP A 327 23.76 -0.07 -7.01
C ASP A 327 23.54 1.39 -6.59
N ALA A 328 23.77 1.70 -5.30
CA ALA A 328 23.81 3.07 -4.82
C ALA A 328 24.92 3.85 -5.51
N SER A 329 24.55 4.91 -6.23
CA SER A 329 25.50 5.76 -6.94
C SER A 329 25.00 7.21 -7.01
N ILE A 330 25.84 8.13 -7.48
CA ILE A 330 25.42 9.53 -7.66
C ILE A 330 24.29 9.68 -8.69
N ASN A 331 24.20 8.75 -9.66
CA ASN A 331 23.16 8.76 -10.69
C ASN A 331 21.88 8.04 -10.23
N THR A 332 22.02 7.12 -9.27
CA THR A 332 20.95 6.28 -8.71
C THR A 332 21.08 6.23 -7.19
N PRO A 333 20.96 7.37 -6.48
CA PRO A 333 21.11 7.37 -5.03
C PRO A 333 19.96 6.63 -4.37
N LEU A 334 20.24 5.92 -3.28
CA LEU A 334 19.21 5.55 -2.33
C LEU A 334 18.65 6.84 -1.71
N TRP A 335 17.33 6.95 -1.61
CA TRP A 335 16.72 8.13 -1.04
C TRP A 335 15.49 7.78 -0.22
N PHE A 336 15.21 8.62 0.78
CA PHE A 336 14.01 8.54 1.59
C PHE A 336 13.64 9.91 2.16
N ASP A 337 12.35 10.05 2.50
CA ASP A 337 11.86 11.19 3.24
C ASP A 337 11.89 10.84 4.74
N MET A 338 12.43 11.72 5.58
CA MET A 338 12.44 11.48 7.03
C MET A 338 11.00 11.36 7.52
N PRO A 339 10.64 10.26 8.22
CA PRO A 339 9.25 10.02 8.60
C PRO A 339 8.81 10.90 9.79
N ASN A 340 9.74 11.32 10.65
CA ASN A 340 9.47 12.08 11.87
C ASN A 340 10.01 13.52 11.79
N ASN A 341 9.50 14.30 10.83
CA ASN A 341 9.87 15.72 10.73
C ASN A 341 9.32 16.52 11.92
N ARG A 342 10.09 17.52 12.38
CA ARG A 342 9.73 18.36 13.52
C ARG A 342 9.10 19.67 13.08
N PHE A 343 8.41 20.32 14.01
CA PHE A 343 8.12 21.73 13.82
C PHE A 343 9.44 22.53 13.89
N ALA A 344 9.62 23.47 12.96
CA ALA A 344 10.75 24.38 12.92
C ALA A 344 10.25 25.82 12.82
N GLU A 345 10.75 26.68 13.71
CA GLU A 345 10.44 28.12 13.76
C GLU A 345 11.30 28.90 12.76
N LEU A 346 11.09 28.66 11.47
CA LEU A 346 11.89 29.28 10.38
C LEU A 346 11.56 30.76 10.13
N SER A 347 10.55 31.32 10.82
CA SER A 347 10.12 32.71 10.62
C SER A 347 10.86 33.72 11.49
N ILE A 348 11.66 33.24 12.46
CA ILE A 348 12.20 34.08 13.53
C ILE A 348 13.60 34.63 13.20
N GLY A 349 14.30 34.08 12.19
CA GLY A 349 15.62 34.57 11.78
C GLY A 349 15.86 34.58 10.27
N ALA A 350 16.59 35.60 9.80
CA ALA A 350 17.23 35.58 8.48
C ALA A 350 18.49 34.70 8.46
N SER A 351 18.64 33.74 9.39
CA SER A 351 19.85 32.91 9.58
C SER A 351 19.58 31.48 10.04
N ASP A 352 18.34 31.00 9.93
CA ASP A 352 17.95 29.72 10.52
C ASP A 352 18.61 28.56 9.76
N THR A 353 19.31 27.70 10.50
CA THR A 353 20.01 26.54 9.94
C THR A 353 19.35 25.26 10.41
N LEU A 354 19.00 24.37 9.47
CA LEU A 354 18.57 23.01 9.79
C LEU A 354 19.78 22.08 9.79
N ARG A 355 20.07 21.44 10.92
CA ARG A 355 21.23 20.58 11.12
C ARG A 355 20.85 19.11 11.23
N PHE A 356 21.52 18.28 10.45
CA PHE A 356 21.36 16.82 10.40
C PHE A 356 22.63 16.14 10.87
N PHE A 357 22.51 15.11 11.70
CA PHE A 357 23.66 14.39 12.28
C PHE A 357 23.76 12.98 11.74
N VAL A 358 25.00 12.57 11.45
CA VAL A 358 25.31 11.31 10.77
C VAL A 358 26.48 10.62 11.46
N THR A 359 26.40 9.30 11.66
CA THR A 359 27.57 8.48 12.01
C THR A 359 27.71 7.29 11.07
N THR A 360 28.93 6.89 10.73
CA THR A 360 29.19 5.87 9.70
C THR A 360 30.54 5.17 9.92
N ASN A 361 30.66 3.95 9.38
CA ASN A 361 31.88 3.14 9.43
C ASN A 361 32.96 3.61 8.43
N THR A 362 32.61 4.42 7.43
CA THR A 362 33.49 4.83 6.33
C THR A 362 33.56 6.34 6.20
N ALA A 363 34.69 6.89 5.75
CA ALA A 363 34.77 8.31 5.47
C ALA A 363 33.83 8.72 4.32
N LEU A 364 33.11 9.83 4.49
CA LEU A 364 32.15 10.36 3.51
C LEU A 364 32.62 11.73 3.00
N THR A 365 32.11 12.08 1.83
CA THR A 365 32.29 13.38 1.17
C THR A 365 30.93 13.93 0.76
N ASP A 366 30.87 15.19 0.31
CA ASP A 366 29.64 15.82 -0.19
C ASP A 366 28.99 15.07 -1.37
N LYS A 367 29.73 14.18 -2.05
CA LYS A 367 29.20 13.36 -3.14
C LYS A 367 28.50 12.09 -2.66
N ASP A 368 28.76 11.69 -1.42
CA ASP A 368 28.33 10.41 -0.86
C ASP A 368 26.97 10.51 -0.18
N ILE A 369 26.65 11.67 0.40
CA ILE A 369 25.41 11.95 1.11
C ILE A 369 25.02 13.43 0.95
N TRP A 370 23.74 13.71 0.73
CA TRP A 370 23.21 15.07 0.76
C TRP A 370 21.75 15.11 1.19
N VAL A 371 21.30 16.30 1.57
CA VAL A 371 19.94 16.55 2.06
C VAL A 371 19.27 17.59 1.17
N GLN A 372 17.98 17.40 0.93
CA GLN A 372 17.09 18.41 0.36
C GLN A 372 15.97 18.70 1.35
N VAL A 373 15.63 19.97 1.49
CA VAL A 373 14.56 20.45 2.36
C VAL A 373 13.57 21.26 1.55
N SER A 374 12.29 21.00 1.76
CA SER A 374 11.18 21.80 1.27
C SER A 374 10.41 22.38 2.45
N TYR A 375 10.18 23.69 2.47
CA TYR A 375 9.50 24.39 3.57
C TYR A 375 8.64 25.55 3.03
N SER A 376 7.61 25.97 3.77
CA SER A 376 6.71 27.04 3.32
C SER A 376 7.43 28.39 3.28
N ASP A 377 7.15 29.20 2.26
CA ASP A 377 7.63 30.58 2.17
C ASP A 377 6.98 31.49 3.22
N VAL A 378 7.76 32.43 3.77
CA VAL A 378 7.31 33.33 4.85
C VAL A 378 6.18 34.28 4.40
N THR A 379 6.18 34.69 3.13
CA THR A 379 5.22 35.67 2.58
C THR A 379 4.02 34.96 1.94
N ASN A 380 4.27 33.93 1.14
CA ASN A 380 3.26 33.13 0.47
C ASN A 380 3.38 31.65 0.85
N LYS A 381 2.76 31.28 1.98
CA LYS A 381 2.88 29.95 2.61
C LYS A 381 2.44 28.76 1.75
N GLN A 382 1.73 29.00 0.63
CA GLN A 382 1.37 27.96 -0.34
C GLN A 382 2.50 27.66 -1.34
N THR A 383 3.51 28.53 -1.42
CA THR A 383 4.72 28.35 -2.21
C THR A 383 5.80 27.70 -1.34
N ALA A 384 6.43 26.66 -1.87
CA ALA A 384 7.53 25.99 -1.18
C ALA A 384 8.88 26.61 -1.57
N ASN A 385 9.68 26.91 -0.55
CA ASN A 385 11.10 27.16 -0.66
C ASN A 385 11.83 25.82 -0.65
N HIS A 386 12.83 25.70 -1.52
CA HIS A 386 13.64 24.48 -1.66
C HIS A 386 15.12 24.82 -1.48
N LYS A 387 15.80 24.04 -0.63
CA LYS A 387 17.25 24.13 -0.37
C LYS A 387 17.84 22.74 -0.32
N GLY A 388 19.13 22.62 -0.58
CA GLY A 388 19.84 21.36 -0.34
C GLY A 388 21.35 21.53 -0.28
N SER A 389 22.02 20.49 0.24
CA SER A 389 23.48 20.42 0.38
C SER A 389 24.17 19.73 -0.81
N ALA A 390 23.41 19.39 -1.85
CA ALA A 390 23.93 18.67 -3.00
C ALA A 390 25.08 19.46 -3.69
N PRO A 391 26.17 18.80 -4.12
CA PRO A 391 27.27 19.48 -4.79
C PRO A 391 26.81 20.19 -6.06
N SER A 392 27.24 21.44 -6.27
CA SER A 392 26.97 22.18 -7.52
C SER A 392 27.54 21.47 -8.76
N ALA A 393 28.55 20.61 -8.58
CA ALA A 393 29.22 19.85 -9.63
C ALA A 393 28.73 18.40 -9.81
N ALA A 394 27.75 17.92 -9.01
CA ALA A 394 27.22 16.56 -9.16
C ALA A 394 26.46 16.36 -10.48
N TRP A 395 26.05 17.46 -11.12
CA TRP A 395 25.24 17.48 -12.34
C TRP A 395 25.93 18.36 -13.38
N THR A 396 26.86 17.80 -14.15
CA THR A 396 27.68 18.55 -15.13
C THR A 396 26.90 19.10 -16.33
N THR A 397 25.59 18.90 -16.40
CA THR A 397 24.72 19.44 -17.48
C THR A 397 23.42 20.09 -16.99
N VAL A 398 23.11 20.02 -15.70
CA VAL A 398 21.92 20.67 -15.11
C VAL A 398 22.38 21.40 -13.86
N ILE A 399 22.41 22.74 -13.90
CA ILE A 399 22.59 23.56 -12.69
C ILE A 399 21.55 23.06 -11.68
N ASN A 400 21.97 22.47 -10.56
CA ASN A 400 21.04 22.20 -9.47
C ASN A 400 20.66 23.55 -8.85
N PRO A 401 19.45 24.09 -9.11
CA PRO A 401 19.07 25.41 -8.63
C PRO A 401 18.88 25.44 -7.10
N LEU A 402 18.97 24.28 -6.44
CA LEU A 402 18.81 24.11 -5.00
C LEU A 402 20.13 24.05 -4.22
N ALA A 403 21.28 23.99 -4.92
CA ALA A 403 22.58 23.85 -4.28
C ALA A 403 22.94 25.12 -3.50
N SER A 404 22.87 25.05 -2.16
CA SER A 404 23.65 25.92 -1.29
C SER A 404 24.99 25.20 -1.03
N PRO A 405 26.15 25.89 -1.06
CA PRO A 405 27.44 25.26 -0.82
C PRO A 405 27.62 24.96 0.67
N THR A 406 26.84 24.01 1.20
CA THR A 406 26.96 23.52 2.56
C THR A 406 27.70 22.20 2.53
N THR A 407 28.91 22.20 3.07
CA THR A 407 29.82 21.06 3.11
C THR A 407 29.45 20.12 4.26
N LEU A 408 29.59 18.81 4.03
CA LEU A 408 29.60 17.80 5.08
C LEU A 408 30.76 18.10 6.05
N ALA A 409 30.43 18.55 7.25
CA ALA A 409 31.40 18.92 8.27
C ALA A 409 31.60 17.76 9.26
N VAL A 410 32.81 17.66 9.84
CA VAL A 410 33.08 16.70 10.91
C VAL A 410 32.31 17.13 12.16
N ASP A 411 31.54 16.20 12.73
CA ASP A 411 30.85 16.41 14.00
C ASP A 411 31.76 16.00 15.16
N GLY A 412 32.32 17.01 15.82
CA GLY A 412 33.19 16.85 16.99
C GLY A 412 32.46 16.88 18.34
N VAL A 413 31.13 17.08 18.35
CA VAL A 413 30.40 17.39 19.58
C VAL A 413 29.36 16.34 19.96
N SER A 414 28.67 15.71 19.00
CA SER A 414 27.57 14.82 19.34
C SER A 414 28.04 13.51 19.97
N THR A 415 27.28 13.07 20.98
CA THR A 415 27.48 11.78 21.61
C THR A 415 26.50 10.75 21.06
N TRP A 416 27.01 9.55 20.77
CA TRP A 416 26.23 8.48 20.14
C TRP A 416 26.37 7.21 20.97
N THR A 417 25.26 6.65 21.41
CA THR A 417 25.24 5.27 21.90
C THR A 417 25.47 4.35 20.71
N GLY A 418 26.43 3.43 20.81
CA GLY A 418 26.80 2.55 19.70
C GLY A 418 27.40 3.25 18.47
N GLY A 419 27.80 4.52 18.59
CA GLY A 419 28.26 5.32 17.46
C GLY A 419 29.41 4.70 16.66
N LEU A 420 29.40 4.95 15.36
CA LEU A 420 30.40 4.45 14.42
C LEU A 420 31.62 5.40 14.35
N THR A 421 32.68 4.95 13.66
CA THR A 421 34.00 5.59 13.66
C THR A 421 33.98 7.05 13.21
N ASN A 422 33.22 7.38 12.17
CA ASN A 422 33.17 8.74 11.62
C ASN A 422 31.84 9.40 11.98
N LYS A 423 31.88 10.69 12.29
CA LYS A 423 30.72 11.49 12.63
C LYS A 423 30.72 12.78 11.81
N TYR A 424 29.56 13.12 11.29
CA TYR A 424 29.37 14.29 10.43
C TYR A 424 28.11 15.05 10.80
N GLN A 425 28.10 16.32 10.42
CA GLN A 425 26.90 17.17 10.40
C GLN A 425 26.71 17.77 9.01
N ILE A 426 25.45 17.94 8.62
CA ILE A 426 25.03 18.65 7.42
C ILE A 426 24.15 19.80 7.86
N ASP A 427 24.53 21.02 7.49
CA ASP A 427 23.81 22.25 7.82
C ASP A 427 23.13 22.77 6.56
N ILE A 428 21.82 23.05 6.61
CA ILE A 428 21.07 23.66 5.53
C ILE A 428 20.71 25.09 5.95
N ASP A 429 21.45 26.04 5.37
CA ASP A 429 21.23 27.47 5.60
C ASP A 429 20.00 27.98 4.84
N THR A 430 19.00 28.46 5.59
CA THR A 430 17.76 29.04 5.05
C THR A 430 17.79 30.57 4.95
N SER A 431 18.88 31.22 5.38
CA SER A 431 19.02 32.70 5.46
C SER A 431 18.62 33.46 4.19
N GLY A 432 19.04 32.96 3.03
CA GLY A 432 18.78 33.58 1.73
C GLY A 432 17.37 33.35 1.18
N ASN A 433 16.51 32.61 1.90
CA ASN A 433 15.12 32.36 1.51
C ASN A 433 14.26 32.06 2.74
N ALA A 434 13.79 33.13 3.42
CA ALA A 434 13.10 33.06 4.70
C ALA A 434 11.89 32.11 4.69
N GLY A 435 11.83 31.22 5.68
CA GLY A 435 10.76 30.24 5.84
C GLY A 435 9.63 30.75 6.72
N ALA A 436 8.43 30.19 6.56
CA ALA A 436 7.41 30.23 7.58
C ALA A 436 7.63 29.13 8.61
N ASP A 437 7.16 29.33 9.84
CA ASP A 437 7.07 28.26 10.83
C ASP A 437 6.25 27.10 10.26
N CYS A 438 6.88 25.93 10.16
CA CYS A 438 6.28 24.77 9.50
C CYS A 438 6.95 23.47 9.92
N VAL A 439 6.41 22.36 9.42
CA VAL A 439 7.07 21.06 9.43
C VAL A 439 7.70 20.89 8.04
N PRO A 440 9.02 21.11 7.86
CA PRO A 440 9.66 20.94 6.58
C PRO A 440 9.63 19.47 6.14
N ILE A 441 9.62 19.25 4.83
CA ILE A 441 9.84 17.93 4.24
C ILE A 441 11.34 17.78 4.01
N VAL A 442 11.95 16.80 4.67
CA VAL A 442 13.38 16.50 4.54
C VAL A 442 13.54 15.20 3.74
N ARG A 443 14.26 15.30 2.63
CA ARG A 443 14.70 14.15 1.84
C ARG A 443 16.20 13.96 1.96
N ILE A 444 16.62 12.75 2.22
CA ILE A 444 18.04 12.37 2.30
C ILE A 444 18.37 11.48 1.12
N PHE A 445 19.56 11.69 0.55
CA PHE A 445 20.10 10.93 -0.55
C PHE A 445 21.47 10.36 -0.18
N ILE A 446 21.70 9.10 -0.54
CA ILE A 446 22.92 8.36 -0.25
C ILE A 446 23.39 7.70 -1.54
N ALA A 447 24.58 8.11 -2.00
CA ALA A 447 25.20 7.63 -3.22
C ALA A 447 26.43 6.74 -2.98
N LYS A 448 26.90 6.64 -1.73
CA LYS A 448 28.01 5.76 -1.39
C LYS A 448 27.56 4.29 -1.50
N PRO A 449 28.23 3.46 -2.31
CA PRO A 449 27.91 2.04 -2.36
C PRO A 449 28.48 1.29 -1.15
N SER A 450 27.81 0.22 -0.76
CA SER A 450 28.26 -0.76 0.25
C SER A 450 28.70 -0.14 1.58
N VAL A 451 27.92 0.80 2.12
CA VAL A 451 28.22 1.49 3.38
C VAL A 451 27.07 1.34 4.39
N THR A 452 27.41 1.43 5.67
CA THR A 452 26.43 1.58 6.75
C THR A 452 26.51 3.00 7.31
N ILE A 453 25.38 3.69 7.31
CA ILE A 453 25.20 5.05 7.81
C ILE A 453 24.06 5.03 8.82
N GLN A 454 24.20 5.80 9.90
CA GLN A 454 23.14 6.07 10.86
C GLN A 454 22.86 7.56 10.82
N ILE A 455 21.60 7.92 10.63
CA ILE A 455 21.16 9.32 10.63
C ILE A 455 20.24 9.53 11.81
N SER A 456 20.50 10.58 12.58
CA SER A 456 19.63 10.97 13.70
C SER A 456 18.18 11.05 13.23
N SER A 457 17.27 10.58 14.07
CA SER A 457 15.84 10.59 13.74
C SER A 457 15.25 11.99 13.71
N ILE A 458 16.02 12.99 14.15
CA ILE A 458 15.62 14.38 14.33
C ILE A 458 16.70 15.31 13.73
N TYR A 459 16.26 16.43 13.17
CA TYR A 459 17.14 17.55 12.87
C TYR A 459 16.98 18.66 13.91
N GLU A 460 18.02 19.47 14.06
CA GLU A 460 18.04 20.62 14.97
C GLU A 460 17.88 21.93 14.20
N LEU A 461 17.21 22.90 14.81
CA LEU A 461 17.27 24.30 14.42
C LEU A 461 18.40 24.96 15.21
N VAL A 462 19.29 25.68 14.53
CA VAL A 462 20.51 26.27 15.12
C VAL A 462 20.55 27.77 14.94
#